data_AF-A0A164JXM4-F1
#
_entry.id   AF-A0A164JXM4-F1
#
_cell.length_a   1.000
_cell.length_b   1.000
_cell.length_c   1.000
_cell.angle_alpha   90.00
_cell.angle_beta   90.00
_cell.angle_gamma   90.00
#
_symmetry.space_group_name_H-M   'P 1'
#
loop_
_entity.id
_entity.type
_entity.pdbx_description
1 polymer ?
#
loop_
_entity_poly.entity_id
_entity_poly.type
_entity_poly.pdbx_seq_one_letter_code
_entity_poly.pdbx_strand_id
1 'polypeptide(L)'
;MVLDVDPRNGGSVEALGTIPETWTARTGGGGWHVWFRCAGTARGRLAEASGVDIKTHSGYVVAPPSMHPSGNRYRWINDAPIAGLPVHLRERVCAPIVLPFSRRASARSAGSASGLVRAVAEAQPGQRNSVLFWAASRAYSEGASTAVLEAITDAAARVGLSQMEIERTLRSAERRAS
;
A
#
# COMPACT_ATOMS: atom_id res chain seq x y z
N MET A 1 0.60 8.41 11.23
CA MET A 1 0.31 8.40 9.79
C MET A 1 1.25 9.37 9.11
N VAL A 2 1.65 9.12 7.86
CA VAL A 2 2.47 10.03 7.06
C VAL A 2 1.77 10.31 5.73
N LEU A 3 1.69 11.58 5.35
CA LEU A 3 1.34 12.00 4.00
C LEU A 3 2.63 12.14 3.21
N ASP A 4 2.78 11.36 2.17
CA ASP A 4 3.93 11.33 1.28
C ASP A 4 3.58 12.10 0.00
N VAL A 5 4.15 13.29 -0.12
CA VAL A 5 3.89 14.26 -1.18
C VAL A 5 5.02 14.15 -2.21
N ASP A 6 4.69 13.73 -3.43
CA ASP A 6 5.65 13.59 -4.53
C ASP A 6 5.34 14.55 -5.70
N PRO A 7 6.14 15.63 -5.85
CA PRO A 7 6.02 16.58 -6.95
C PRO A 7 6.10 15.96 -8.34
N ARG A 8 6.82 14.84 -8.50
CA ARG A 8 6.95 14.15 -9.80
C ARG A 8 5.64 13.54 -10.25
N ASN A 9 4.76 13.26 -9.30
CA ASN A 9 3.41 12.74 -9.50
C ASN A 9 2.33 13.83 -9.33
N GLY A 10 2.72 15.11 -9.36
CA GLY A 10 1.83 16.25 -9.21
C GLY A 10 1.44 16.59 -7.76
N GLY A 11 2.13 16.01 -6.78
CA GLY A 11 1.90 16.26 -5.36
C GLY A 11 2.46 17.61 -4.92
N SER A 12 1.68 18.33 -4.12
CA SER A 12 2.11 19.58 -3.51
C SER A 12 1.63 19.68 -2.08
N VAL A 13 2.37 20.41 -1.23
CA VAL A 13 1.96 20.63 0.16
C VAL A 13 0.73 21.55 0.20
N GLU A 14 0.61 22.43 -0.79
CA GLU A 14 -0.54 23.31 -1.00
C GLU A 14 -1.83 22.50 -1.24
N ALA A 15 -1.74 21.34 -1.91
CA ALA A 15 -2.88 20.45 -2.12
C ALA A 15 -3.44 19.85 -0.82
N LEU A 16 -2.70 19.94 0.29
CA LEU A 16 -3.17 19.57 1.63
C LEU A 16 -4.06 20.65 2.26
N GLY A 17 -4.13 21.85 1.66
CA GLY A 17 -4.77 23.02 2.25
C GLY A 17 -4.04 23.50 3.52
N THR A 18 -4.74 24.26 4.34
CA THR A 18 -4.16 24.79 5.59
C THR A 18 -3.93 23.65 6.59
N ILE A 19 -2.68 23.35 6.88
CA ILE A 19 -2.28 22.35 7.89
C ILE A 19 -1.57 23.05 9.06
N PRO A 20 -1.70 22.55 10.30
CA PRO A 20 -0.89 23.01 11.40
C PRO A 20 0.57 22.66 11.14
N GLU A 21 1.48 23.43 11.74
CA GLU A 21 2.88 23.01 11.79
C GLU A 21 2.98 21.64 12.44
N THR A 22 3.73 20.76 11.80
CA THR A 22 3.94 19.41 12.29
C THR A 22 5.25 18.84 11.79
N TRP A 23 5.69 17.75 12.43
CA TRP A 23 6.92 17.06 12.10
C TRP A 23 6.98 16.74 10.61
N THR A 24 7.97 17.29 9.93
CA THR A 24 8.08 17.21 8.47
C THR A 24 9.50 16.93 8.01
N ALA A 25 9.64 16.16 6.94
CA ALA A 25 10.90 15.91 6.26
C ALA A 25 10.80 16.24 4.79
N ARG A 26 11.90 16.71 4.21
CA ARG A 26 12.11 16.83 2.77
C ARG A 26 12.72 15.53 2.25
N THR A 27 12.18 15.00 1.16
CA THR A 27 12.71 13.80 0.50
C THR A 27 13.83 14.18 -0.45
N GLY A 28 14.76 13.25 -0.72
CA GLY A 28 15.82 13.50 -1.72
C GLY A 28 15.29 13.59 -3.16
N GLY A 29 14.05 13.14 -3.41
CA GLY A 29 13.35 13.28 -4.68
C GLY A 29 12.73 14.66 -4.92
N GLY A 30 12.72 15.53 -3.90
CA GLY A 30 12.16 16.89 -3.96
C GLY A 30 10.80 17.04 -3.29
N GLY A 31 10.22 15.95 -2.77
CA GLY A 31 8.92 15.94 -2.10
C GLY A 31 8.99 16.08 -0.57
N TRP A 32 7.91 15.70 0.11
CA TRP A 32 7.76 15.83 1.56
C TRP A 32 7.13 14.60 2.20
N HIS A 33 7.59 14.28 3.40
CA HIS A 33 6.86 13.43 4.33
C HIS A 33 6.30 14.32 5.44
N VAL A 34 4.99 14.29 5.66
CA VAL A 34 4.30 15.11 6.69
C VAL A 34 3.60 14.19 7.68
N TRP A 35 3.96 14.25 8.97
CA TRP A 35 3.47 13.32 9.98
C TRP A 35 2.23 13.85 10.70
N PHE A 36 1.22 12.99 10.85
CA PHE A 36 0.02 13.30 11.63
C PHE A 36 -0.41 12.14 12.54
N ARG A 37 -0.95 12.49 13.70
CA ARG A 37 -1.78 11.60 14.53
C ARG A 37 -3.15 11.46 13.88
N CYS A 38 -3.56 10.22 13.61
CA CYS A 38 -4.87 9.91 13.05
C CYS A 38 -5.41 8.68 13.77
N ALA A 39 -6.65 8.76 14.26
CA ALA A 39 -7.39 7.62 14.77
C ALA A 39 -8.09 6.90 13.60
N GLY A 40 -7.91 5.59 13.46
CA GLY A 40 -8.56 4.78 12.43
C GLY A 40 -7.62 4.26 11.32
N THR A 41 -8.17 3.44 10.43
CA THR A 41 -7.45 2.82 9.30
C THR A 41 -7.52 3.70 8.06
N ALA A 42 -6.54 4.58 7.90
CA ALA A 42 -6.32 5.33 6.66
C ALA A 42 -5.36 4.56 5.74
N ARG A 43 -5.69 4.36 4.46
CA ARG A 43 -4.77 3.79 3.47
C ARG A 43 -5.15 4.25 2.07
N GLY A 44 -4.17 4.49 1.21
CA GLY A 44 -4.40 4.78 -0.20
C GLY A 44 -3.90 6.16 -0.57
N ARG A 45 -4.72 6.92 -1.30
CA ARG A 45 -4.41 8.27 -1.76
C ARG A 45 -5.35 9.27 -1.10
N LEU A 46 -4.87 10.50 -0.95
CA LEU A 46 -5.73 11.60 -0.54
C LEU A 46 -6.65 11.98 -1.70
N ALA A 47 -7.96 12.01 -1.46
CA ALA A 47 -8.93 12.41 -2.48
C ALA A 47 -8.59 13.81 -3.00
N GLU A 48 -8.68 13.99 -4.32
CA GLU A 48 -8.49 15.29 -4.99
C GLU A 48 -7.07 15.88 -4.83
N ALA A 49 -6.11 15.10 -4.33
CA ALA A 49 -4.69 15.46 -4.32
C ALA A 49 -3.87 14.40 -5.06
N SER A 50 -3.63 14.65 -6.35
CA SER A 50 -2.68 13.88 -7.15
C SER A 50 -1.30 13.88 -6.50
N GLY A 51 -0.58 12.77 -6.54
CA GLY A 51 0.77 12.67 -5.99
C GLY A 51 0.87 12.74 -4.46
N VAL A 52 -0.24 12.59 -3.72
CA VAL A 52 -0.24 12.47 -2.25
C VAL A 52 -0.69 11.09 -1.81
N ASP A 53 0.26 10.32 -1.29
CA ASP A 53 0.04 8.98 -0.75
C ASP A 53 -0.10 8.99 0.78
N ILE A 54 -0.97 8.12 1.31
CA ILE A 54 -1.16 7.94 2.75
C ILE A 54 -0.43 6.68 3.21
N LYS A 55 0.56 6.83 4.09
CA LYS A 55 1.29 5.74 4.74
C LYS A 55 0.85 5.60 6.21
N THR A 56 0.46 4.40 6.60
CA THR A 56 0.06 4.05 7.98
C THR A 56 0.89 2.90 8.53
N HIS A 57 0.44 2.25 9.61
CA HIS A 57 1.15 1.19 10.33
C HIS A 57 1.59 -0.01 9.45
N SER A 58 1.00 -0.17 8.26
CA SER A 58 1.35 -1.23 7.30
C SER A 58 2.28 -0.76 6.17
N GLY A 59 2.63 0.52 6.14
CA GLY A 59 3.54 1.12 5.17
C GLY A 59 4.82 1.60 5.84
N TYR A 60 5.89 1.69 5.06
CA TYR A 60 7.18 2.22 5.50
C TYR A 60 7.45 3.55 4.81
N VAL A 61 8.23 4.39 5.48
CA VAL A 61 8.81 5.61 4.93
C VAL A 61 10.31 5.59 5.16
N VAL A 62 11.07 6.14 4.22
CA VAL A 62 12.49 6.40 4.42
C VAL A 62 12.65 7.66 5.25
N ALA A 63 13.39 7.57 6.36
CA ALA A 63 13.60 8.69 7.28
C ALA A 63 14.96 9.37 7.04
N PRO A 64 15.08 10.68 7.31
CA PRO A 64 16.37 11.36 7.42
C PRO A 64 17.31 10.65 8.41
N PRO A 65 18.64 10.65 8.17
CA PRO A 65 19.37 11.30 7.06
C PRO A 65 19.68 10.37 5.86
N SER A 66 18.80 9.40 5.57
CA SER A 66 18.99 8.41 4.50
C SER A 66 19.27 9.03 3.13
N MET A 67 20.00 8.31 2.28
CA MET A 67 20.27 8.71 0.89
C MET A 67 19.14 8.25 -0.04
N HIS A 68 18.63 9.15 -0.88
CA HIS A 68 17.66 8.85 -1.92
C HIS A 68 18.37 8.40 -3.21
N PRO A 69 17.75 7.60 -4.09
CA PRO A 69 18.34 7.19 -5.36
C PRO A 69 18.77 8.33 -6.30
N SER A 70 18.29 9.57 -6.08
CA SER A 70 18.76 10.77 -6.78
C SER A 70 20.14 11.27 -6.34
N GLY A 71 20.73 10.67 -5.30
CA GLY A 71 21.98 11.16 -4.68
C GLY A 71 21.75 12.19 -3.56
N ASN A 72 20.56 12.78 -3.46
CA ASN A 72 20.21 13.71 -2.38
C ASN A 72 19.81 12.98 -1.10
N ARG A 73 19.95 13.64 0.05
CA ARG A 73 19.53 13.08 1.35
C ARG A 73 18.14 13.52 1.74
N TYR A 74 17.43 12.65 2.44
CA TYR A 74 16.28 13.02 3.25
C TYR A 74 16.74 13.93 4.39
N ARG A 75 15.98 14.99 4.70
CA ARG A 75 16.32 15.95 5.76
C ARG A 75 15.09 16.32 6.58
N TRP A 76 15.22 16.38 7.90
CA TRP A 76 14.21 17.00 8.75
C TRP A 76 14.16 18.50 8.42
N ILE A 77 12.95 19.04 8.23
CA ILE A 77 12.78 20.50 8.04
C ILE A 77 12.43 21.20 9.35
N ASN A 78 11.86 20.45 10.30
CA ASN A 78 11.55 20.87 11.65
C ASN A 78 11.54 19.64 12.59
N ASP A 79 11.39 19.90 13.88
CA ASP A 79 11.20 18.94 14.97
C ASP A 79 9.90 19.21 15.75
N ALA A 80 8.93 19.85 15.09
CA ALA A 80 7.65 20.21 15.69
C ALA A 80 6.87 18.96 16.14
N PRO A 81 6.10 19.03 17.23
CA PRO A 81 5.29 17.91 17.67
C PRO A 81 4.38 17.37 16.55
N ILE A 82 4.22 16.05 16.48
CA ILE A 82 3.30 15.43 15.52
C ILE A 82 1.88 15.89 15.85
N ALA A 83 1.21 16.60 14.95
CA ALA A 83 -0.07 17.23 15.16
C ALA A 83 -1.22 16.26 14.89
N GLY A 84 -2.43 16.59 15.33
CA GLY A 84 -3.63 15.87 14.91
C GLY A 84 -3.92 16.12 13.44
N LEU A 85 -4.40 15.11 12.71
CA LEU A 85 -4.84 15.27 11.33
C LEU A 85 -6.00 16.28 11.27
N PRO A 86 -5.87 17.37 10.48
CA PRO A 86 -6.94 18.33 10.26
C PRO A 86 -8.23 17.69 9.76
N VAL A 87 -9.38 18.29 10.12
CA VAL A 87 -10.71 17.74 9.80
C VAL A 87 -10.92 17.67 8.29
N HIS A 88 -10.57 18.71 7.55
CA HIS A 88 -10.74 18.75 6.09
C HIS A 88 -9.88 17.68 5.37
N LEU A 89 -8.73 17.32 5.93
CA LEU A 89 -7.93 16.21 5.41
C LEU A 89 -8.52 14.87 5.79
N ARG A 90 -9.07 14.72 7.00
CA ARG A 90 -9.72 13.48 7.45
C ARG A 90 -10.88 13.08 6.55
N GLU A 91 -11.68 14.05 6.10
CA GLU A 91 -12.80 13.83 5.17
C GLU A 91 -12.32 13.39 3.78
N ARG A 92 -11.12 13.83 3.39
CA ARG A 92 -10.45 13.48 2.13
C ARG A 92 -9.61 12.21 2.21
N VAL A 93 -9.37 11.67 3.40
CA VAL A 93 -8.79 10.34 3.56
C VAL A 93 -9.84 9.37 3.07
N CYS A 94 -9.75 9.01 1.79
CA CYS A 94 -10.37 7.79 1.33
C CYS A 94 -9.75 6.67 2.18
N ALA A 95 -10.54 6.08 3.06
CA ALA A 95 -10.38 4.65 3.27
C ALA A 95 -10.36 4.05 1.86
N PRO A 96 -9.47 3.10 1.55
CA PRO A 96 -9.66 2.38 0.31
C PRO A 96 -11.10 1.89 0.40
N ILE A 97 -11.92 2.16 -0.63
CA ILE A 97 -13.20 1.51 -0.76
C ILE A 97 -12.83 0.03 -0.69
N VAL A 98 -12.92 -0.56 0.48
CA VAL A 98 -13.17 -1.97 0.62
C VAL A 98 -14.52 -2.02 -0.04
N LEU A 99 -14.56 -2.26 -1.34
CA LEU A 99 -15.81 -2.68 -1.95
C LEU A 99 -16.25 -3.80 -1.03
N PRO A 100 -17.37 -3.70 -0.33
CA PRO A 100 -17.96 -4.88 0.23
C PRO A 100 -18.31 -5.68 -1.01
N PHE A 101 -17.38 -6.51 -1.49
CA PHE A 101 -17.75 -7.61 -2.35
C PHE A 101 -18.87 -8.27 -1.59
N SER A 102 -20.03 -8.20 -2.22
CA SER A 102 -21.32 -8.29 -1.58
C SER A 102 -21.31 -9.46 -0.59
N ARG A 103 -21.62 -9.14 0.66
CA ARG A 103 -21.97 -10.14 1.67
C ARG A 103 -23.36 -10.69 1.33
N ARG A 104 -23.48 -11.36 0.17
CA ARG A 104 -24.62 -12.13 -0.31
C ARG A 104 -24.23 -12.95 -1.55
N ALA A 105 -23.37 -13.92 -1.32
CA ALA A 105 -23.59 -15.27 -1.84
C ALA A 105 -23.12 -16.24 -0.77
N SER A 106 -24.08 -16.78 -0.02
CA SER A 106 -23.83 -18.00 0.72
C SER A 106 -23.50 -19.12 -0.28
N ALA A 107 -22.26 -19.56 -0.28
CA ALA A 107 -21.90 -20.95 -0.56
C ALA A 107 -20.71 -21.20 0.35
N ARG A 108 -20.98 -21.73 1.56
CA ARG A 108 -20.68 -23.13 1.90
C ARG A 108 -19.22 -23.49 1.62
N SER A 109 -18.55 -23.94 2.68
CA SER A 109 -17.32 -24.72 2.61
C SER A 109 -17.34 -25.69 1.43
N ALA A 110 -16.53 -25.42 0.40
CA ALA A 110 -15.90 -26.37 -0.52
C ALA A 110 -15.38 -25.62 -1.76
N GLY A 111 -14.08 -25.71 -2.04
CA GLY A 111 -13.50 -25.36 -3.34
C GLY A 111 -12.42 -24.28 -3.26
N SER A 112 -11.31 -24.56 -2.58
CA SER A 112 -10.10 -25.11 -3.23
C SER A 112 -9.18 -24.01 -3.73
N ALA A 113 -7.87 -24.22 -3.57
CA ALA A 113 -6.78 -23.70 -4.39
C ALA A 113 -7.21 -22.99 -5.70
N SER A 114 -8.08 -23.64 -6.47
CA SER A 114 -8.65 -23.14 -7.73
C SER A 114 -9.25 -21.72 -7.65
N GLY A 115 -9.88 -21.34 -6.55
CA GLY A 115 -10.45 -20.00 -6.37
C GLY A 115 -9.39 -18.91 -6.26
N LEU A 116 -8.27 -19.21 -5.58
CA LEU A 116 -7.12 -18.31 -5.46
C LEU A 116 -6.41 -18.15 -6.81
N VAL A 117 -6.21 -19.26 -7.51
CA VAL A 117 -5.61 -19.29 -8.85
C VAL A 117 -6.42 -18.47 -9.85
N ARG A 118 -7.75 -18.63 -9.87
CA ARG A 118 -8.64 -17.87 -10.76
C ARG A 118 -8.57 -16.37 -10.50
N ALA A 119 -8.59 -15.96 -9.23
CA ALA A 119 -8.51 -14.54 -8.87
C ALA A 119 -7.21 -13.90 -9.39
N VAL A 120 -6.08 -14.60 -9.30
CA VAL A 120 -4.79 -14.12 -9.83
C VAL A 120 -4.81 -14.08 -11.35
N ALA A 121 -5.38 -15.09 -12.01
CA ALA A 121 -5.48 -15.17 -13.48
C ALA A 121 -6.35 -14.05 -14.09
N GLU A 122 -7.35 -13.56 -13.37
CA GLU A 122 -8.27 -12.50 -13.82
C GLU A 122 -7.80 -11.08 -13.44
N ALA A 123 -6.63 -10.95 -12.79
CA ALA A 123 -6.16 -9.69 -12.24
C ALA A 123 -5.77 -8.66 -13.31
N GLN A 124 -6.38 -7.47 -13.22
CA GLN A 124 -6.16 -6.36 -14.16
C GLN A 124 -4.81 -5.66 -13.94
N PRO A 125 -4.22 -5.04 -14.99
CA PRO A 125 -3.04 -4.19 -14.86
C PRO A 125 -3.18 -3.17 -13.71
N GLY A 126 -2.17 -3.06 -12.86
CA GLY A 126 -2.20 -2.23 -11.65
C GLY A 126 -2.69 -2.92 -10.37
N GLN A 127 -3.35 -4.09 -10.47
CA GLN A 127 -3.83 -4.86 -9.31
C GLN A 127 -3.17 -6.24 -9.16
N ARG A 128 -2.46 -6.72 -10.19
CA ARG A 128 -1.83 -8.06 -10.24
C ARG A 128 -1.02 -8.41 -9.00
N ASN A 129 -0.12 -7.52 -8.57
CA ASN A 129 0.75 -7.78 -7.44
C ASN A 129 -0.02 -7.84 -6.10
N SER A 130 -1.00 -6.96 -5.91
CA SER A 130 -1.85 -6.99 -4.70
C SER A 130 -2.75 -8.23 -4.62
N VAL A 131 -3.27 -8.71 -5.76
CA VAL A 131 -4.09 -9.92 -5.83
C VAL A 131 -3.24 -11.17 -5.58
N LEU A 132 -2.03 -11.24 -6.18
CA LEU A 132 -1.06 -12.29 -5.90
C LEU A 132 -0.70 -12.35 -4.41
N PHE A 133 -0.40 -11.21 -3.78
CA PHE A 133 -0.08 -11.14 -2.36
C PHE A 133 -1.22 -11.69 -1.50
N TRP A 134 -2.46 -11.27 -1.76
CA TRP A 134 -3.64 -11.75 -1.05
C TRP A 134 -3.82 -13.27 -1.21
N ALA A 135 -3.72 -13.77 -2.44
CA ALA A 135 -3.89 -15.19 -2.76
C ALA A 135 -2.82 -16.05 -2.05
N ALA A 136 -1.56 -15.61 -2.10
CA ALA A 136 -0.44 -16.27 -1.44
C ALA A 136 -0.60 -16.26 0.08
N SER A 137 -0.92 -15.10 0.70
CA SER A 137 -1.12 -15.03 2.16
C SER A 137 -2.25 -15.94 2.61
N ARG A 138 -3.34 -16.02 1.85
CA ARG A 138 -4.45 -16.93 2.15
C ARG A 138 -4.02 -18.39 2.04
N ALA A 139 -3.29 -18.75 0.98
CA ALA A 139 -2.75 -20.10 0.78
C ALA A 139 -1.83 -20.53 1.93
N TYR A 140 -0.92 -19.67 2.38
CA TYR A 140 -0.05 -19.97 3.52
C TYR A 140 -0.83 -20.12 4.84
N SER A 141 -1.76 -19.22 5.14
CA SER A 141 -2.57 -19.30 6.38
C SER A 141 -3.48 -20.54 6.42
N GLU A 142 -3.90 -21.06 5.28
CA GLU A 142 -4.71 -22.29 5.18
C GLU A 142 -3.86 -23.57 5.07
N GLY A 143 -2.52 -23.46 5.08
CA GLY A 143 -1.63 -24.61 4.92
C GLY A 143 -1.77 -25.29 3.56
N ALA A 144 -2.01 -24.52 2.50
CA ALA A 144 -2.18 -25.05 1.15
C ALA A 144 -0.96 -25.84 0.66
N SER A 145 -1.18 -26.87 -0.16
CA SER A 145 -0.10 -27.67 -0.71
C SER A 145 0.77 -26.89 -1.70
N THR A 146 1.99 -27.37 -1.92
CA THR A 146 2.95 -26.80 -2.90
C THR A 146 2.34 -26.66 -4.29
N ALA A 147 1.53 -27.63 -4.73
CA ALA A 147 0.81 -27.58 -6.01
C ALA A 147 -0.12 -26.36 -6.15
N VAL A 148 -0.68 -25.86 -5.04
CA VAL A 148 -1.53 -24.65 -5.04
C VAL A 148 -0.69 -23.40 -5.23
N LEU A 149 0.45 -23.33 -4.55
CA LEU A 149 1.39 -22.22 -4.66
C LEU A 149 2.00 -22.15 -6.06
N GLU A 150 2.32 -23.30 -6.66
CA GLU A 150 2.76 -23.41 -8.06
C GLU A 150 1.66 -22.92 -9.02
N ALA A 151 0.41 -23.34 -8.83
CA ALA A 151 -0.69 -22.88 -9.68
C ALA A 151 -0.95 -21.36 -9.56
N ILE A 152 -0.78 -20.78 -8.36
CA ILE A 152 -0.86 -19.33 -8.13
C ILE A 152 0.30 -18.61 -8.84
N THR A 153 1.50 -19.18 -8.78
CA THR A 153 2.71 -18.67 -9.45
C THR A 153 2.53 -18.65 -10.97
N ASP A 154 2.02 -19.74 -11.53
CA ASP A 154 1.73 -19.86 -12.96
C ASP A 154 0.67 -18.85 -13.42
N ALA A 155 -0.39 -18.67 -12.64
CA ALA A 155 -1.40 -17.66 -12.93
C ALA A 155 -0.80 -16.25 -12.92
N ALA A 156 0.09 -15.95 -11.97
CA ALA A 156 0.78 -14.68 -11.88
C ALA A 156 1.69 -14.40 -13.08
N ALA A 157 2.41 -15.43 -13.55
CA ALA A 157 3.24 -15.33 -14.75
C ALA A 157 2.40 -15.07 -16.01
N ARG A 158 1.25 -15.74 -16.16
CA ARG A 158 0.34 -15.54 -17.31
C ARG A 158 -0.26 -14.14 -17.38
N VAL A 159 -0.52 -13.52 -16.22
CA VAL A 159 -0.93 -12.12 -16.18
C VAL A 159 0.24 -11.15 -16.32
N GLY A 160 1.46 -11.62 -16.61
CA GLY A 160 2.59 -10.78 -16.97
C GLY A 160 3.35 -10.17 -15.79
N LEU A 161 3.32 -10.81 -14.62
CA LEU A 161 4.30 -10.52 -13.57
C LEU A 161 5.62 -11.23 -13.89
N SER A 162 6.75 -10.57 -13.63
CA SER A 162 8.07 -11.19 -13.78
C SER A 162 8.33 -12.19 -12.65
N GLN A 163 9.17 -13.20 -12.90
CA GLN A 163 9.54 -14.20 -11.89
C GLN A 163 10.10 -13.55 -10.61
N MET A 164 10.92 -12.51 -10.75
CA MET A 164 11.49 -11.79 -9.61
C MET A 164 10.43 -11.05 -8.77
N GLU A 165 9.39 -10.51 -9.41
CA GLU A 165 8.25 -9.89 -8.71
C GLU A 165 7.42 -10.94 -7.98
N ILE A 166 7.13 -12.07 -8.64
CA ILE A 166 6.34 -13.16 -8.06
C ILE A 166 7.02 -13.70 -6.81
N GLU A 167 8.31 -14.04 -6.90
CA GLU A 167 9.07 -14.53 -5.75
C GLU A 167 9.13 -13.53 -4.59
N ARG A 168 9.33 -12.23 -4.89
CA ARG A 168 9.32 -11.19 -3.84
C ARG A 168 7.98 -11.16 -3.13
N THR A 169 6.89 -11.27 -3.87
CA THR A 169 5.54 -11.21 -3.32
C THR A 169 5.20 -12.46 -2.50
N LEU A 170 5.59 -13.65 -2.97
CA LEU A 170 5.45 -14.90 -2.22
C LEU A 170 6.23 -14.85 -0.89
N ARG A 171 7.51 -14.46 -0.92
CA ARG A 171 8.34 -14.26 0.28
C ARG A 171 7.76 -13.21 1.24
N SER A 172 7.10 -12.19 0.70
CA SER A 172 6.43 -11.19 1.53
C SER A 172 5.15 -11.73 2.18
N ALA A 173 4.42 -12.60 1.48
CA ALA A 173 3.18 -13.19 1.95
C ALA A 173 3.43 -14.26 3.02
N GLU A 174 4.47 -15.08 2.85
CA GLU A 174 4.91 -16.11 3.80
C GLU A 174 5.28 -15.51 5.16
N ARG A 175 6.13 -14.48 5.16
CA ARG A 175 6.55 -13.77 6.40
C ARG A 175 5.40 -13.14 7.19
N ARG A 176 4.27 -12.89 6.54
CA ARG A 176 3.07 -12.33 7.19
C ARG A 176 2.16 -13.43 7.78
N ALA A 177 2.22 -14.63 7.20
CA ALA A 177 1.39 -15.76 7.61
C ALA A 177 2.04 -16.61 8.71
N SER A 178 3.36 -16.47 8.90
CA SER A 178 4.13 -17.04 10.03
C SER A 178 3.94 -16.26 11.34
#